data_AF-A0A5N4D6S5-F1
#
_entry.id   AF-A0A5N4D6S5-F1
#
_cell.length_a   1.000
_cell.length_b   1.000
_cell.length_c   1.000
_cell.angle_alpha   90.00
_cell.angle_beta   90.00
_cell.angle_gamma   90.00
#
_symmetry.space_group_name_H-M   'P 1'
#
loop_
_entity.id
_entity.type
_entity.pdbx_description
1 polymer ?
#
loop_
_entity_poly.entity_id
_entity_poly.type
_entity_poly.pdbx_seq_one_letter_code
_entity_poly.pdbx_strand_id
1 'polypeptide(L)'
;LFPPGEVAPVQGTAFDLRKSVELGKHLQEFHINGFDHNFCLKGSKEKHFCAWVHHAGSGRVLEVYTTQPGVQFYTGNFLDGTLKGKSGAVYPKHSGFCLETQNWPDAVNQPHFPPVLLKPGEDYDHTTWFKFSVA
;
A
#
# COMPACT_ATOMS: atom_id res chain seq x y z
N LEU A 1 0.98 -13.57 -7.16
CA LEU A 1 2.38 -13.11 -6.96
C LEU A 1 2.79 -13.54 -5.55
N PHE A 2 3.96 -14.16 -5.37
CA PHE A 2 4.49 -14.57 -4.06
C PHE A 2 5.80 -13.81 -3.77
N PRO A 3 6.04 -13.35 -2.53
CA PRO A 3 7.29 -12.68 -2.20
C PRO A 3 8.45 -13.69 -2.25
N PRO A 4 9.62 -13.31 -2.80
CA PRO A 4 10.78 -14.20 -2.85
C PRO A 4 11.45 -14.43 -1.48
N GLY A 5 10.92 -13.83 -0.40
CA GLY A 5 11.49 -13.85 0.94
C GLY A 5 12.52 -12.74 1.20
N GLU A 6 13.08 -12.11 0.16
CA GLU A 6 14.03 -11.00 0.30
C GLU A 6 13.34 -9.71 0.78
N VAL A 7 13.95 -9.02 1.75
CA VAL A 7 13.55 -7.67 2.20
C VAL A 7 14.50 -6.65 1.57
N ALA A 8 14.18 -6.23 0.35
CA ALA A 8 15.05 -5.33 -0.42
C ALA A 8 14.97 -3.86 0.06
N PRO A 9 16.10 -3.14 0.14
CA PRO A 9 16.09 -1.71 0.42
C PRO A 9 15.52 -0.93 -0.77
N VAL A 10 14.74 0.11 -0.47
CA VAL A 10 14.11 0.93 -1.52
C VAL A 10 15.04 1.98 -2.15
N GLN A 11 16.14 2.33 -1.48
CA GLN A 11 17.00 3.44 -1.88
C GLN A 11 17.55 3.27 -3.30
N GLY A 12 17.34 4.28 -4.15
CA GLY A 12 17.80 4.26 -5.54
C GLY A 12 16.95 3.40 -6.48
N THR A 13 15.78 2.92 -6.03
CA THR A 13 14.87 2.11 -6.83
C THR A 13 13.55 2.85 -7.11
N ALA A 14 12.73 2.32 -8.02
CA ALA A 14 11.36 2.81 -8.25
C ALA A 14 10.47 2.73 -7.01
N PHE A 15 10.88 1.94 -6.00
CA PHE A 15 10.16 1.75 -4.76
C PHE A 15 10.54 2.78 -3.70
N ASP A 16 11.41 3.74 -3.98
CA ASP A 16 11.70 4.84 -3.03
C ASP A 16 10.60 5.89 -3.04
N LEU A 17 9.50 5.60 -2.36
CA LEU A 17 8.35 6.50 -2.20
C LEU A 17 8.42 7.32 -0.90
N ARG A 18 9.60 7.41 -0.27
CA ARG A 18 9.79 8.17 0.99
C ARG A 18 9.73 9.68 0.79
N LYS A 19 9.97 10.14 -0.44
CA LYS A 19 9.71 11.51 -0.89
C LYS A 19 8.48 11.48 -1.80
N SER A 20 7.66 12.52 -1.72
CA SER A 20 6.48 12.63 -2.58
C SER A 20 6.87 12.64 -4.05
N VAL A 21 6.22 11.79 -4.84
CA VAL A 21 6.39 11.70 -6.29
C VAL A 21 5.05 11.83 -6.98
N GLU A 22 5.05 12.32 -8.22
CA GLU A 22 3.86 12.25 -9.07
C GLU A 22 3.79 10.85 -9.69
N LEU A 23 2.76 10.08 -9.34
CA LEU A 23 2.68 8.65 -9.65
C LEU A 23 2.85 8.36 -11.16
N GLY A 24 2.19 9.12 -12.04
CA GLY A 24 2.29 8.91 -13.49
C GLY A 24 3.72 9.09 -14.03
N LYS A 25 4.37 10.20 -13.67
CA LYS A 25 5.77 10.47 -14.07
C LYS A 25 6.73 9.43 -13.50
N HIS A 26 6.54 9.05 -12.24
CA HIS A 26 7.40 8.07 -11.57
C HIS A 26 7.30 6.68 -12.22
N LEU A 27 6.09 6.22 -12.53
CA LEU A 27 5.90 4.96 -13.25
C LEU A 27 6.56 4.99 -14.64
N GLN A 28 6.45 6.12 -15.34
CA GLN A 28 7.07 6.32 -16.64
C GLN A 28 8.60 6.34 -16.57
N GLU A 29 9.18 7.09 -15.63
CA GLU A 29 10.64 7.23 -15.45
C GLU A 29 11.30 5.88 -15.19
N PHE A 30 10.71 5.08 -14.29
CA PHE A 30 11.22 3.76 -13.94
C PHE A 30 10.75 2.64 -14.87
N HIS A 31 9.96 2.97 -15.91
CA HIS A 31 9.43 2.02 -16.88
C HIS A 31 8.69 0.84 -16.23
N ILE A 32 7.94 1.12 -15.16
CA ILE A 32 7.14 0.11 -14.45
C ILE A 32 5.65 0.28 -14.75
N ASN A 33 4.96 -0.85 -14.86
CA ASN A 33 3.54 -0.86 -15.21
C ASN A 33 2.64 -0.34 -14.08
N GLY A 34 3.10 -0.39 -12.84
CA GLY A 34 2.33 -0.08 -11.63
C GLY A 34 2.95 -0.77 -10.43
N PHE A 35 2.37 -0.55 -9.24
CA PHE A 35 2.74 -1.25 -8.02
C PHE A 35 1.71 -2.33 -7.70
N ASP A 36 2.20 -3.46 -7.19
CA ASP A 36 1.45 -4.50 -6.49
C ASP A 36 2.39 -5.15 -5.47
N HIS A 37 2.87 -4.34 -4.52
CA HIS A 37 3.94 -4.74 -3.61
C HIS A 37 3.64 -4.35 -2.17
N ASN A 38 4.11 -5.17 -1.24
CA ASN A 38 4.13 -4.85 0.18
C ASN A 38 5.32 -3.95 0.50
N PHE A 39 5.06 -2.77 1.05
CA PHE A 39 6.07 -1.90 1.62
C PHE A 39 6.23 -2.23 3.11
N CYS A 40 7.47 -2.51 3.52
CA CYS A 40 7.82 -2.81 4.90
C CYS A 40 7.80 -1.50 5.71
N LEU A 41 6.82 -1.35 6.61
CA LEU A 41 6.71 -0.16 7.46
C LEU A 41 7.65 -0.30 8.66
N LYS A 42 8.31 0.80 9.02
CA LYS A 42 9.13 0.88 10.24
C LYS A 42 8.22 1.13 11.44
N GLY A 43 7.43 0.12 11.80
CA GLY A 43 6.38 0.22 12.81
C GLY A 43 6.62 -0.66 14.03
N SER A 44 6.24 -0.17 15.20
CA SER A 44 5.87 -1.02 16.34
C SER A 44 4.37 -1.34 16.25
N LYS A 45 3.82 -2.01 17.27
CA LYS A 45 2.37 -2.17 17.40
C LYS A 45 1.63 -0.84 17.70
N GLU A 46 2.37 0.23 17.97
CA GLU A 46 1.80 1.57 18.16
C GLU A 46 1.41 2.20 16.83
N LYS A 47 0.51 3.18 16.88
CA LYS A 47 0.12 3.99 15.72
C LYS A 47 1.36 4.67 15.11
N HIS A 48 1.60 4.42 13.83
CA HIS A 48 2.65 5.05 13.05
C HIS A 48 2.16 5.47 11.67
N PHE A 49 2.91 6.38 11.04
CA PHE A 49 2.60 6.87 9.70
C PHE A 49 2.84 5.77 8.66
N CYS A 50 1.89 5.63 7.73
CA CYS A 50 1.94 4.66 6.64
C CYS A 50 2.20 5.35 5.30
N ALA A 51 1.31 6.24 4.89
CA ALA A 51 1.36 6.87 3.57
C ALA A 51 0.62 8.21 3.56
N TRP A 52 0.98 9.05 2.60
CA TRP A 52 0.32 10.31 2.29
C TRP A 52 0.04 10.36 0.79
N VAL A 53 -1.21 10.64 0.42
CA VAL A 53 -1.63 10.79 -0.98
C VAL A 53 -2.31 12.14 -1.13
N HIS A 54 -1.91 12.87 -2.16
CA HIS A 54 -2.45 14.18 -2.45
C HIS A 54 -2.83 14.30 -3.92
N HIS A 55 -4.02 14.80 -4.15
CA HIS A 55 -4.49 15.18 -5.47
C HIS A 55 -4.60 16.70 -5.55
N ALA A 56 -3.53 17.34 -6.05
CA ALA A 56 -3.42 18.80 -6.13
C ALA A 56 -4.58 19.45 -6.91
N GLY A 57 -5.06 18.79 -7.97
CA GLY A 57 -6.17 19.30 -8.78
C GLY A 57 -7.50 19.47 -8.02
N SER A 58 -7.66 18.80 -6.87
CA SER A 58 -8.82 19.01 -5.99
C SER A 58 -8.44 19.43 -4.56
N GLY A 59 -7.15 19.62 -4.28
CA GLY A 59 -6.60 19.83 -2.92
C GLY A 59 -6.85 18.67 -1.94
N ARG A 60 -7.33 17.50 -2.38
CA ARG A 60 -7.72 16.43 -1.46
C ARG A 60 -6.49 15.69 -0.97
N VAL A 61 -6.42 15.48 0.34
CA VAL A 61 -5.36 14.72 0.98
C VAL A 61 -5.94 13.51 1.71
N LEU A 62 -5.26 12.38 1.57
CA LEU A 62 -5.45 11.19 2.37
C LEU A 62 -4.15 10.89 3.12
N GLU A 63 -4.21 10.92 4.44
CA GLU A 63 -3.17 10.42 5.33
C GLU A 63 -3.60 9.06 5.88
N VAL A 64 -2.69 8.09 5.83
CA VAL A 64 -2.89 6.77 6.41
C VAL A 64 -1.93 6.59 7.58
N TYR A 65 -2.49 6.20 8.72
CA TYR A 65 -1.74 5.71 9.87
C TYR A 65 -2.19 4.29 10.17
N THR A 66 -1.31 3.48 10.77
CA THR A 66 -1.64 2.10 11.09
C THR A 66 -0.80 1.59 12.26
N THR A 67 -1.19 0.42 12.76
CA THR A 67 -0.42 -0.42 13.69
C THR A 67 0.19 -1.64 12.98
N GLN A 68 -0.08 -1.81 11.69
CA GLN A 68 0.36 -2.94 10.89
C GLN A 68 1.80 -2.80 10.41
N PRO A 69 2.56 -3.90 10.26
CA PRO A 69 3.98 -3.85 9.90
C PRO A 69 4.21 -3.62 8.39
N GLY A 70 3.17 -3.62 7.57
CA GLY A 70 3.26 -3.44 6.13
C GLY A 70 2.04 -2.77 5.53
N VAL A 71 2.20 -2.36 4.27
CA VAL A 71 1.10 -1.89 3.43
C VAL A 71 1.27 -2.44 2.01
N GLN A 72 0.25 -3.12 1.49
CA GLN A 72 0.17 -3.41 0.07
C GLN A 72 -0.20 -2.12 -0.66
N PHE A 73 0.68 -1.64 -1.53
CA PHE A 73 0.36 -0.58 -2.47
C PHE A 73 0.09 -1.18 -3.84
N TYR A 74 -1.18 -1.15 -4.24
CA TYR A 74 -1.65 -1.70 -5.50
C TYR A 74 -2.29 -0.61 -6.36
N THR A 75 -1.83 -0.44 -7.59
CA THR A 75 -2.29 0.64 -8.48
C THR A 75 -3.39 0.22 -9.46
N GLY A 76 -4.21 -0.78 -9.12
CA GLY A 76 -5.37 -1.15 -9.95
C GLY A 76 -4.96 -1.72 -11.32
N ASN A 77 -3.85 -2.43 -11.39
CA ASN A 77 -3.20 -2.86 -12.63
C ASN A 77 -4.04 -3.84 -13.47
N PHE A 78 -4.89 -4.63 -12.81
CA PHE A 78 -5.71 -5.69 -13.41
C PHE A 78 -7.14 -5.25 -13.70
N LEU A 79 -7.52 -4.02 -13.36
CA LEU A 79 -8.80 -3.47 -13.80
C LEU A 79 -8.80 -3.38 -15.33
N ASP A 80 -9.81 -3.96 -15.97
CA ASP A 80 -9.87 -4.10 -17.43
C ASP A 80 -10.93 -3.20 -18.09
N GLY A 81 -11.66 -2.42 -17.29
CA GLY A 81 -12.71 -1.55 -17.78
C GLY A 81 -13.99 -2.27 -18.19
N THR A 82 -14.21 -3.50 -17.74
CA THR A 82 -15.46 -4.24 -18.04
C THR A 82 -16.50 -4.11 -16.92
N LEU A 83 -16.07 -3.73 -15.72
CA LEU A 83 -16.95 -3.58 -14.56
C LEU A 83 -17.85 -2.34 -14.69
N LYS A 84 -19.15 -2.55 -14.48
CA LYS A 84 -20.16 -1.50 -14.36
C LYS A 84 -20.19 -0.98 -12.92
N GLY A 85 -19.58 0.19 -12.72
CA GLY A 85 -19.47 0.87 -11.45
C GLY A 85 -20.66 1.76 -11.10
N LYS A 86 -20.51 2.47 -9.98
CA LYS A 86 -21.51 3.44 -9.49
C LYS A 86 -21.70 4.59 -10.48
N SER A 87 -22.93 5.09 -10.59
CA SER A 87 -23.29 6.24 -11.43
C SER A 87 -22.84 6.11 -12.90
N GLY A 88 -22.85 4.88 -13.43
CA GLY A 88 -22.43 4.60 -14.81
C GLY A 88 -20.92 4.65 -15.03
N ALA A 89 -20.11 4.80 -13.98
CA ALA A 89 -18.66 4.73 -14.10
C ALA A 89 -18.21 3.35 -14.59
N VAL A 90 -17.13 3.35 -15.36
CA VAL A 90 -16.36 2.15 -15.69
C VAL A 90 -15.02 2.26 -14.97
N TYR A 91 -14.48 1.13 -14.50
CA TYR A 91 -13.20 1.10 -13.78
C TYR A 91 -12.10 0.52 -14.67
N PRO A 92 -11.44 1.32 -15.52
CA PRO A 92 -10.31 0.87 -16.31
C PRO A 92 -9.05 0.70 -15.46
N LYS A 93 -8.01 0.13 -16.06
CA LYS A 93 -6.67 0.05 -15.50
C LYS A 93 -6.21 1.39 -14.92
N HIS A 94 -5.68 1.36 -13.70
CA HIS A 94 -5.20 2.53 -12.95
C HIS A 94 -6.25 3.58 -12.58
N SER A 95 -7.55 3.27 -12.69
CA SER A 95 -8.63 4.17 -12.23
C SER A 95 -8.74 4.28 -10.69
N GLY A 96 -8.00 3.47 -9.95
CA GLY A 96 -7.92 3.50 -8.50
C GLY A 96 -6.66 2.84 -7.99
N PHE A 97 -6.39 3.04 -6.71
CA PHE A 97 -5.30 2.38 -5.99
C PHE A 97 -5.80 1.91 -4.61
N CYS A 98 -5.06 0.97 -4.02
CA CYS A 98 -5.31 0.41 -2.70
C CYS A 98 -4.09 0.64 -1.79
N LEU A 99 -4.37 0.86 -0.50
CA LEU A 99 -3.39 0.92 0.58
C LEU A 99 -3.85 -0.05 1.67
N GLU A 100 -3.55 -1.33 1.48
CA GLU A 100 -4.02 -2.40 2.36
C GLU A 100 -3.00 -2.57 3.48
N THR A 101 -3.23 -1.93 4.62
CA THR A 101 -2.38 -2.07 5.80
C THR A 101 -2.52 -3.48 6.36
N GLN A 102 -1.42 -4.20 6.50
CA GLN A 102 -1.44 -5.65 6.73
C GLN A 102 -0.16 -6.16 7.37
N ASN A 103 -0.16 -7.44 7.77
CA ASN A 103 1.08 -8.19 7.91
C ASN A 103 1.63 -8.59 6.52
N TRP A 104 2.91 -8.94 6.42
CA TRP A 104 3.56 -9.17 5.14
C TRP A 104 2.99 -10.41 4.44
N PRO A 105 2.82 -10.38 3.11
CA PRO A 105 2.33 -11.54 2.36
C PRO A 105 3.21 -12.78 2.62
N ASP A 106 2.58 -13.95 2.65
CA ASP A 106 3.27 -15.24 2.85
C ASP A 106 4.07 -15.38 4.17
N ALA A 107 3.86 -14.48 5.15
CA ALA A 107 4.58 -14.52 6.43
C ALA A 107 4.43 -15.84 7.20
N VAL A 108 3.37 -16.62 6.95
CA VAL A 108 3.18 -17.95 7.55
C VAL A 108 4.25 -18.96 7.11
N ASN A 109 4.83 -18.77 5.91
CA ASN A 109 5.83 -19.66 5.31
C ASN A 109 7.24 -19.05 5.32
N GLN A 110 7.41 -17.81 5.79
CA GLN A 110 8.67 -17.06 5.78
C GLN A 110 9.08 -16.72 7.23
N PRO A 111 9.89 -17.55 7.92
CA PRO A 111 10.11 -17.45 9.37
C PRO A 111 10.72 -16.12 9.86
N HIS A 112 11.39 -15.38 8.98
CA HIS A 112 12.00 -14.07 9.29
C HIS A 112 11.05 -12.90 9.07
N PHE A 113 9.83 -13.14 8.57
CA PHE A 113 8.78 -12.12 8.47
C PHE A 113 8.09 -11.91 9.83
N PRO A 114 7.34 -10.81 10.03
CA PRO A 114 6.65 -10.57 11.29
C PRO A 114 5.65 -11.70 11.60
N PRO A 115 5.52 -12.13 12.86
CA PRO A 115 4.69 -13.27 13.23
C PRO A 115 3.23 -13.03 12.86
N VAL A 116 2.59 -14.05 12.27
CA VAL A 116 1.20 -13.98 11.78
C VAL A 116 0.24 -14.91 12.52
N LEU A 117 0.78 -15.85 13.31
CA LEU A 117 -0.05 -16.78 14.08
C LEU A 117 -0.60 -16.10 15.33
N LEU A 118 -1.89 -16.29 15.57
CA LEU A 118 -2.57 -15.99 16.83
C LEU A 118 -2.77 -17.30 17.60
N LYS A 119 -2.31 -17.37 18.85
CA LYS A 119 -2.50 -18.55 19.70
C LYS A 119 -3.75 -18.42 20.55
N PRO A 120 -4.32 -19.54 21.04
CA PRO A 120 -5.43 -19.50 21.98
C PRO A 120 -5.07 -18.66 23.22
N GLY A 121 -5.95 -17.73 23.59
CA GLY A 121 -5.75 -16.80 24.72
C GLY A 121 -5.00 -15.51 24.38
N GLU A 122 -4.54 -15.33 23.14
CA GLU A 122 -4.00 -14.06 22.66
C GLU A 122 -5.10 -13.26 21.93
N ASP A 123 -4.96 -11.93 21.95
CA ASP A 123 -5.81 -11.02 21.17
C ASP A 123 -5.08 -10.53 19.92
N TYR A 124 -5.78 -10.56 18.78
CA TYR A 124 -5.34 -9.89 17.55
C TYR A 124 -6.05 -8.55 17.46
N ASP A 125 -5.29 -7.47 17.64
CA ASP A 125 -5.81 -6.11 17.59
C ASP A 125 -4.90 -5.24 16.71
N HIS A 126 -5.49 -4.70 15.65
CA HIS A 126 -4.84 -3.78 14.74
C HIS A 126 -5.84 -2.73 14.27
N THR A 127 -5.38 -1.48 14.24
CA THR A 127 -6.16 -0.35 13.77
C THR A 127 -5.44 0.37 12.63
N THR A 128 -6.23 0.88 11.68
CA THR A 128 -5.82 1.76 10.59
C THR A 128 -6.72 2.99 10.56
N TRP A 129 -6.11 4.16 10.39
CA TRP A 129 -6.79 5.44 10.33
C TRP A 129 -6.64 6.04 8.94
N PHE A 130 -7.78 6.29 8.29
CA PHE A 130 -7.86 7.06 7.05
C PHE A 130 -8.28 8.49 7.40
N LYS A 131 -7.32 9.40 7.42
CA LYS A 131 -7.54 10.81 7.75
C LYS A 131 -7.61 11.62 6.46
N PHE A 132 -8.79 12.17 6.19
CA PHE A 132 -9.00 13.06 5.05
C PHE A 132 -8.84 14.52 5.46
N SER A 133 -8.18 15.29 4.62
CA SER A 133 -8.03 16.74 4.78
C SER A 133 -7.95 17.43 3.42
N VAL A 134 -7.75 18.75 3.45
CA VAL A 134 -7.56 19.59 2.26
C VAL A 134 -6.26 20.37 2.44
N ALA A 135 -5.49 20.50 1.36
CA ALA A 135 -4.24 21.27 1.29
C ALA A 135 -4.22 22.17 0.05
#